data_AF-A0A0M1NZC0-F1
#
_entry.id   AF-A0A0M1NZC0-F1
#
_cell.length_a   1.000
_cell.length_b   1.000
_cell.length_c   1.000
_cell.angle_alpha   90.00
_cell.angle_beta   90.00
_cell.angle_gamma   90.00
#
_symmetry.space_group_name_H-M   'P 1'
#
loop_
_entity.id
_entity.type
_entity.pdbx_description
1 polymer ?
#
loop_
_entity_poly.entity_id
_entity_poly.type
_entity_poly.pdbx_seq_one_letter_code
_entity_poly.pdbx_strand_id
1 'polypeptide(L)'
;MKRKWITVGAALLVLGAVQMAHAAEGINLVIHGKTVNTTEQVKIIEGKIFVPLRVIAENLNQQVIWDSETKSLTIEEKKKERPIERIVLQRGNDIFVTSDPDSINGENEANQAFLFHLTTLYNEVYRGLLSTDLEADTTMKMADQIPVLKNSETTKEKSSETSSFFVRLVQPAYIPHPGENAPAAKDLLFYIDDKSPSDLQIGVQNPKDIREWKIYKVKGYGDWFKKECDIYLRASKGL
;
A
#
# COMPACT_ATOMS: atom_id res chain seq x y z
N MET A 1 51.49 71.86 18.31
CA MET A 1 52.34 70.69 17.94
C MET A 1 51.77 69.42 18.59
N LYS A 2 51.51 68.37 17.77
CA LYS A 2 51.52 66.90 18.05
C LYS A 2 50.53 66.34 19.12
N ARG A 3 49.42 65.65 18.73
CA ARG A 3 49.23 64.17 18.51
C ARG A 3 49.30 63.35 19.82
N LYS A 4 48.44 62.38 20.20
CA LYS A 4 47.35 61.57 19.61
C LYS A 4 46.62 60.84 20.78
N TRP A 5 45.29 60.86 20.87
CA TRP A 5 44.39 59.71 20.60
C TRP A 5 44.80 58.35 21.20
N ILE A 6 44.61 58.14 22.52
CA ILE A 6 44.78 56.79 23.12
C ILE A 6 43.56 56.31 23.92
N THR A 7 42.63 57.17 24.33
CA THR A 7 41.54 56.72 25.25
C THR A 7 40.29 56.15 24.58
N VAL A 8 40.23 56.05 23.25
CA VAL A 8 39.09 55.43 22.54
C VAL A 8 39.34 53.93 22.22
N GLY A 9 40.57 53.44 22.37
CA GLY A 9 40.94 52.07 21.98
C GLY A 9 40.53 50.96 22.95
N ALA A 10 40.25 51.27 24.23
CA ALA A 10 39.99 50.24 25.25
C ALA A 10 38.50 49.93 25.46
N ALA A 11 37.59 50.86 25.11
CA ALA A 11 36.14 50.63 25.25
C ALA A 11 35.51 49.93 24.04
N LEU A 12 36.18 49.92 22.88
CA LEU A 12 35.65 49.28 21.66
C LEU A 12 36.01 47.79 21.54
N LEU A 13 36.92 47.29 22.38
CA LEU A 13 37.43 45.91 22.30
C LEU A 13 36.56 44.88 23.06
N VAL A 14 35.53 45.33 23.79
CA VAL A 14 34.61 44.44 24.53
C VAL A 14 33.30 44.17 23.75
N LEU A 15 33.06 44.83 22.61
CA LEU A 15 31.87 44.59 21.77
C LEU A 15 32.05 43.48 20.70
N GLY A 16 33.22 42.85 20.61
CA GLY A 16 33.57 41.96 19.48
C GLY A 16 33.26 40.47 19.65
N ALA A 17 32.81 40.02 20.81
CA ALA A 17 32.51 38.60 21.04
C ALA A 17 31.04 38.39 21.37
N VAL A 18 30.15 38.73 20.44
CA VAL A 18 28.87 38.03 20.36
C VAL A 18 29.24 36.60 19.96
N GLN A 19 29.28 35.70 20.93
CA GLN A 19 29.34 34.28 20.63
C GLN A 19 28.04 33.94 19.89
N MET A 20 28.11 33.87 18.56
CA MET A 20 27.07 33.25 17.77
C MET A 20 27.06 31.79 18.18
N ALA A 21 26.15 31.44 19.08
CA ALA A 21 25.80 30.06 19.32
C ALA A 21 25.21 29.53 18.01
N HIS A 22 26.06 28.92 17.18
CA HIS A 22 25.60 28.09 16.09
C HIS A 22 24.95 26.86 16.73
N ALA A 23 23.64 26.93 16.96
CA ALA A 23 22.85 25.72 17.13
C ALA A 23 23.06 24.92 15.84
N ALA A 24 23.76 23.80 15.93
CA ALA A 24 23.84 22.86 14.83
C ALA A 24 22.39 22.55 14.42
N GLU A 25 22.07 22.78 13.15
CA GLU A 25 20.75 22.48 12.60
C GLU A 25 20.48 21.00 12.89
N GLY A 26 19.51 20.73 13.77
CA GLY A 26 19.24 19.38 14.24
C GLY A 26 18.88 18.47 13.07
N ILE A 27 19.27 17.19 13.15
CA ILE A 27 18.89 16.21 12.12
C ILE A 27 17.38 16.01 12.20
N ASN A 28 16.67 16.43 11.15
CA ASN A 28 15.23 16.26 11.04
C ASN A 28 14.89 14.87 10.52
N LEU A 29 13.96 14.20 11.20
CA LEU A 29 13.39 12.93 10.76
C LEU A 29 12.12 13.22 9.94
N VAL A 30 12.08 12.78 8.69
CA VAL A 30 10.91 12.92 7.82
C VAL A 30 10.39 11.54 7.44
N ILE A 31 9.15 11.23 7.81
CA ILE A 31 8.49 9.96 7.51
C ILE A 31 7.16 10.27 6.82
N HIS A 32 6.90 9.62 5.67
CA HIS A 32 5.71 9.89 4.84
C HIS A 32 5.48 11.38 4.54
N GLY A 33 6.56 12.12 4.28
CA GLY A 33 6.51 13.56 3.97
C GLY A 33 6.16 14.47 5.15
N LYS A 34 6.03 13.92 6.36
CA LYS A 34 5.78 14.68 7.60
C LYS A 34 7.04 14.68 8.47
N THR A 35 7.41 15.85 8.96
CA THR A 35 8.47 15.98 9.97
C THR A 35 7.99 15.37 11.28
N VAL A 36 8.72 14.39 11.79
CA VAL A 36 8.38 13.68 13.02
C VAL A 36 9.07 14.36 14.19
N ASN A 37 8.26 14.85 15.12
CA ASN A 37 8.76 15.36 16.39
C ASN A 37 9.07 14.18 17.31
N THR A 38 10.35 13.98 17.61
CA THR A 38 10.82 12.95 18.53
C THR A 38 11.44 13.59 19.76
N THR A 39 11.07 13.09 20.95
CA THR A 39 11.72 13.47 22.21
C THR A 39 13.12 12.85 22.32
N GLU A 40 13.35 11.73 21.63
CA GLU A 40 14.66 11.10 21.55
C GLU A 40 15.47 11.68 20.38
N GLN A 41 16.68 12.15 20.68
CA GLN A 41 17.55 12.80 19.71
C GLN A 41 18.18 11.79 18.76
N VAL A 42 18.18 12.11 17.47
CA VAL A 42 19.04 11.48 16.46
C VAL A 42 20.49 11.82 16.79
N LYS A 43 21.38 10.82 16.79
CA LYS A 43 22.79 10.98 17.19
C LYS A 43 23.72 10.62 16.04
N ILE A 44 24.83 11.34 15.92
CA ILE A 44 25.96 10.91 15.09
C ILE A 44 26.99 10.26 16.01
N ILE A 45 27.30 9.00 15.78
CA ILE A 45 28.32 8.25 16.52
C ILE A 45 29.25 7.64 15.47
N GLU A 46 30.54 7.99 15.53
CA GLU A 46 31.57 7.48 14.61
C GLU A 46 31.21 7.65 13.12
N GLY A 47 30.62 8.79 12.76
CA GLY A 47 30.18 9.07 11.38
C GLY A 47 28.92 8.33 10.94
N LYS A 48 28.27 7.58 11.82
CA LYS A 48 26.98 6.91 11.55
C LYS A 48 25.84 7.64 12.25
N ILE A 49 24.71 7.75 11.55
CA ILE A 49 23.49 8.34 12.10
C ILE A 49 22.69 7.23 12.80
N PHE A 50 22.37 7.43 14.07
CA PHE A 50 21.53 6.59 14.89
C PHE A 50 20.16 7.24 15.04
N VAL A 51 19.12 6.53 14.60
CA VAL A 51 17.73 6.97 14.67
C VAL A 51 16.97 6.18 15.74
N PRO A 52 16.04 6.79 16.49
CA PRO A 52 15.22 6.08 17.47
C PRO A 52 14.34 5.03 16.79
N LEU A 53 14.69 3.74 16.93
CA LEU A 53 14.02 2.63 16.24
C LEU A 53 12.50 2.60 16.51
N ARG A 54 12.08 2.86 17.75
CA ARG A 54 10.66 2.90 18.13
C ARG A 54 9.89 3.96 17.32
N VAL A 55 10.46 5.16 17.19
CA VAL A 55 9.83 6.26 16.44
C VAL A 55 9.67 5.86 14.99
N ILE A 56 10.68 5.22 14.39
CA ILE A 56 10.57 4.69 13.02
C ILE A 56 9.45 3.66 12.94
N ALA A 57 9.49 2.62 13.78
CA ALA A 57 8.56 1.51 13.74
C ALA A 57 7.10 1.95 13.92
N GLU A 58 6.81 2.80 14.91
CA GLU A 58 5.46 3.31 15.17
C GLU A 58 4.93 4.18 14.01
N ASN A 59 5.79 5.03 13.41
CA ASN A 59 5.41 5.83 12.24
C ASN A 59 5.25 4.99 10.96
N LEU A 60 5.84 3.80 10.91
CA LEU A 60 5.58 2.76 9.90
C LEU A 60 4.39 1.86 10.27
N ASN A 61 3.56 2.31 11.22
CA ASN A 61 2.38 1.63 11.73
C ASN A 61 2.65 0.22 12.28
N GLN A 62 3.86 -0.04 12.76
CA GLN A 62 4.21 -1.30 13.43
C GLN A 62 3.85 -1.23 14.92
N GLN A 63 3.63 -2.38 15.54
CA GLN A 63 3.44 -2.49 16.98
C GLN A 63 4.79 -2.74 17.64
N VAL A 64 5.14 -1.92 18.63
CA VAL A 64 6.41 -2.04 19.35
C VAL A 64 6.13 -2.49 20.78
N ILE A 65 6.67 -3.64 21.16
CA ILE A 65 6.58 -4.21 22.50
C ILE A 65 7.96 -4.12 23.14
N TRP A 66 8.03 -3.51 24.32
CA TRP A 66 9.26 -3.43 25.11
C TRP A 66 9.20 -4.40 26.27
N ASP A 67 10.19 -5.29 26.34
CA ASP A 67 10.42 -6.15 27.49
C ASP A 67 11.53 -5.52 28.36
N SER A 68 11.14 -5.01 29.52
CA SER A 68 12.06 -4.39 30.47
C SER A 68 12.98 -5.39 31.19
N GLU A 69 12.57 -6.65 31.31
CA GLU A 69 13.33 -7.68 32.01
C GLU A 69 14.51 -8.14 31.16
N THR A 70 14.27 -8.44 29.88
CA THR A 70 15.32 -8.87 28.94
C THR A 70 16.00 -7.71 28.22
N LYS A 71 15.51 -6.47 28.38
CA LYS A 71 15.92 -5.28 27.63
C LYS A 71 15.79 -5.48 26.11
N SER A 72 14.76 -6.21 25.70
CA SER A 72 14.50 -6.54 24.30
C SER A 72 13.34 -5.72 23.75
N LEU A 73 13.42 -5.41 22.46
CA LEU A 73 12.37 -4.74 21.72
C LEU A 73 11.86 -5.70 20.63
N THR A 74 10.57 -6.00 20.67
CA THR A 74 9.88 -6.79 19.65
C THR A 74 9.07 -5.85 18.78
N ILE A 75 9.26 -5.92 17.46
CA ILE A 75 8.43 -5.23 16.48
C ILE A 75 7.52 -6.29 15.88
N GLU A 76 6.23 -6.13 16.11
CA GLU A 76 5.20 -6.97 15.52
C GLU A 76 4.54 -6.21 14.37
N GLU A 77 4.32 -6.92 13.27
CA GLU A 77 3.53 -6.38 12.17
C GLU A 77 2.10 -6.21 12.65
N LYS A 78 1.59 -4.96 12.61
CA LYS A 78 0.18 -4.74 12.92
C LYS A 78 -0.67 -5.45 11.89
N LYS A 79 -1.80 -5.97 12.35
CA LYS A 79 -2.85 -6.50 11.47
C LYS A 79 -3.14 -5.49 10.37
N LYS A 80 -3.09 -5.93 9.10
CA LYS A 80 -3.39 -5.08 7.94
C LYS A 80 -4.68 -4.29 8.18
N GLU A 81 -4.64 -2.98 7.97
CA GLU A 81 -5.82 -2.11 8.14
C GLU A 81 -6.92 -2.42 7.12
N ARG A 82 -6.57 -2.93 5.94
CA ARG A 82 -7.52 -3.50 4.98
C ARG A 82 -7.10 -4.92 4.64
N PRO A 83 -7.49 -5.91 5.46
CA PRO A 83 -7.26 -7.30 5.10
C PRO A 83 -8.18 -7.67 3.94
N ILE A 84 -7.70 -8.52 3.04
CA ILE A 84 -8.56 -9.23 2.12
C ILE A 84 -9.34 -10.26 2.95
N GLU A 85 -10.65 -10.08 3.01
CA GLU A 85 -11.55 -10.93 3.79
C GLU A 85 -11.84 -12.24 3.05
N ARG A 86 -11.89 -12.17 1.71
CA ARG A 86 -12.22 -13.32 0.87
C ARG A 86 -11.70 -13.15 -0.56
N ILE A 87 -11.20 -14.25 -1.13
CA ILE A 87 -10.99 -14.40 -2.58
C ILE A 87 -12.15 -15.22 -3.14
N VAL A 88 -12.78 -14.73 -4.21
CA VAL A 88 -13.76 -15.48 -5.00
C VAL A 88 -13.22 -15.61 -6.41
N LEU A 89 -12.88 -16.83 -6.83
CA LEU A 89 -12.29 -17.11 -8.13
C LEU A 89 -13.22 -18.01 -8.92
N GLN A 90 -13.65 -17.59 -10.11
CA GLN A 90 -14.35 -18.45 -11.05
C GLN A 90 -13.42 -18.82 -12.21
N ARG A 91 -13.34 -20.12 -12.50
CA ARG A 91 -12.63 -20.67 -13.65
C ARG A 91 -13.57 -21.61 -14.41
N GLY A 92 -14.05 -21.16 -15.56
CA GLY A 92 -15.08 -21.88 -16.30
C GLY A 92 -16.39 -21.84 -15.51
N ASN A 93 -16.97 -22.99 -15.22
CA ASN A 93 -18.19 -23.09 -14.43
C ASN A 93 -17.91 -23.19 -12.92
N ASP A 94 -16.68 -23.47 -12.50
CA ASP A 94 -16.38 -23.72 -11.09
C ASP A 94 -16.01 -22.43 -10.37
N ILE A 95 -16.64 -22.18 -9.21
CA ILE A 95 -16.34 -21.06 -8.33
C ILE A 95 -15.69 -21.58 -7.05
N PHE A 96 -14.51 -21.06 -6.77
CA PHE A 96 -13.69 -21.32 -5.59
C PHE A 96 -13.76 -20.14 -4.63
N VAL A 97 -13.71 -20.44 -3.34
CA VAL A 97 -13.77 -19.43 -2.28
C VAL A 97 -12.68 -19.71 -1.25
N THR A 98 -11.87 -18.70 -0.98
CA THR A 98 -10.89 -18.72 0.11
C THR A 98 -11.25 -17.64 1.11
N SER A 99 -11.56 -18.04 2.34
CA SER A 99 -11.88 -17.12 3.45
C SER A 99 -10.62 -16.80 4.24
N ASP A 100 -10.51 -15.57 4.73
CA ASP A 100 -9.35 -15.06 5.49
C ASP A 100 -7.99 -15.35 4.82
N PRO A 101 -7.81 -15.01 3.54
CA PRO A 101 -6.56 -15.28 2.81
C PRO A 101 -5.33 -14.54 3.38
N ASP A 102 -5.56 -13.48 4.15
CA ASP A 102 -4.52 -12.67 4.81
C ASP A 102 -4.14 -13.17 6.22
N SER A 103 -4.66 -14.32 6.66
CA SER A 103 -4.39 -14.86 8.00
C SER A 103 -2.89 -15.08 8.26
N ILE A 104 -2.35 -14.39 9.25
CA ILE A 104 -0.91 -14.47 9.65
C ILE A 104 -0.57 -15.86 10.23
N ASN A 105 -1.56 -16.56 10.80
CA ASN A 105 -1.38 -17.87 11.42
C ASN A 105 -1.60 -19.04 10.44
N GLY A 106 -2.10 -18.76 9.24
CA GLY A 106 -2.32 -19.73 8.19
C GLY A 106 -1.23 -19.61 7.15
N GLU A 107 -0.19 -20.43 7.25
CA GLU A 107 0.87 -20.53 6.24
C GLU A 107 0.29 -21.00 4.90
N ASN A 108 -0.22 -20.06 4.10
CA ASN A 108 -0.58 -20.31 2.71
C ASN A 108 0.15 -19.30 1.84
N GLU A 109 1.42 -19.61 1.57
CA GLU A 109 2.30 -18.84 0.69
C GLU A 109 1.65 -18.56 -0.67
N ALA A 110 0.79 -19.46 -1.16
CA ALA A 110 0.05 -19.26 -2.40
C ALA A 110 -0.96 -18.10 -2.30
N ASN A 111 -1.67 -17.95 -1.18
CA ASN A 111 -2.53 -16.79 -0.96
C ASN A 111 -1.72 -15.50 -0.99
N GLN A 112 -0.59 -15.46 -0.26
CA GLN A 112 0.24 -14.26 -0.15
C GLN A 112 0.82 -13.86 -1.50
N ALA A 113 1.38 -14.81 -2.25
CA ALA A 113 1.92 -14.56 -3.59
C ALA A 113 0.82 -14.07 -4.55
N PHE A 114 -0.34 -14.72 -4.55
CA PHE A 114 -1.45 -14.37 -5.43
C PHE A 114 -2.01 -12.98 -5.12
N LEU A 115 -2.23 -12.66 -3.84
CA LEU A 115 -2.65 -11.33 -3.40
C LEU A 115 -1.61 -10.27 -3.77
N PHE A 116 -0.31 -10.56 -3.55
CA PHE A 116 0.76 -9.65 -3.92
C PHE A 116 0.76 -9.36 -5.43
N HIS A 117 0.65 -10.38 -6.28
CA HIS A 117 0.64 -10.18 -7.73
C HIS A 117 -0.57 -9.36 -8.21
N LEU A 118 -1.78 -9.68 -7.74
CA LEU A 118 -3.00 -8.96 -8.15
C LEU A 118 -3.02 -7.52 -7.66
N THR A 119 -2.64 -7.28 -6.40
CA THR A 119 -2.61 -5.93 -5.84
C THR A 119 -1.48 -5.09 -6.44
N THR A 120 -0.32 -5.69 -6.73
CA THR A 120 0.76 -5.02 -7.47
C THR A 120 0.29 -4.62 -8.85
N LEU A 121 -0.30 -5.54 -9.61
CA LEU A 121 -0.84 -5.23 -10.94
C LEU A 121 -1.84 -4.07 -10.89
N TYR A 122 -2.78 -4.11 -9.94
CA TYR A 122 -3.72 -3.02 -9.75
C TYR A 122 -3.01 -1.67 -9.47
N ASN A 123 -2.01 -1.66 -8.59
CA ASN A 123 -1.25 -0.45 -8.27
C ASN A 123 -0.52 0.12 -9.50
N GLU A 124 0.08 -0.73 -10.33
CA GLU A 124 0.75 -0.33 -11.57
C GLU A 124 -0.24 0.28 -12.57
N VAL A 125 -1.42 -0.33 -12.73
CA VAL A 125 -2.49 0.18 -13.59
C VAL A 125 -3.04 1.51 -13.08
N TYR A 126 -3.30 1.61 -11.78
CA TYR A 126 -3.78 2.84 -11.14
C TYR A 126 -2.80 4.00 -11.33
N ARG A 127 -1.49 3.72 -11.32
CA ARG A 127 -0.41 4.70 -11.57
C ARG A 127 -0.22 5.02 -13.05
N GLY A 128 -0.94 4.36 -13.95
CA GLY A 128 -0.84 4.55 -15.40
C GLY A 128 0.41 3.91 -16.02
N LEU A 129 1.11 3.01 -15.31
CA LEU A 129 2.36 2.42 -15.79
C LEU A 129 2.16 1.35 -16.86
N LEU A 130 0.94 0.82 -16.97
CA LEU A 130 0.55 -0.23 -17.93
C LEU A 130 -0.42 0.24 -19.02
N SER A 131 -0.59 1.54 -19.19
CA SER A 131 -1.41 2.10 -20.27
C SER A 131 -0.66 3.21 -20.99
N THR A 132 -0.82 3.24 -22.31
CA THR A 132 -0.37 4.36 -23.16
C THR A 132 -1.34 5.55 -23.12
N ASP A 133 -2.59 5.30 -22.74
CA ASP A 133 -3.67 6.29 -22.61
C ASP A 133 -4.64 5.82 -21.52
N LEU A 134 -4.35 6.23 -20.28
CA LEU A 134 -5.10 5.77 -19.10
C LEU A 134 -6.56 6.21 -19.15
N GLU A 135 -6.85 7.39 -19.71
CA GLU A 135 -8.21 7.91 -19.84
C GLU A 135 -9.02 7.04 -20.80
N ALA A 136 -8.46 6.72 -21.98
CA ALA A 136 -9.11 5.85 -22.96
C ALA A 136 -9.29 4.41 -22.46
N ASP A 137 -8.37 3.93 -21.61
CA ASP A 137 -8.41 2.59 -21.04
C ASP A 137 -9.21 2.51 -19.72
N THR A 138 -9.86 3.61 -19.30
CA THR A 138 -10.66 3.68 -18.07
C THR A 138 -12.12 4.00 -18.35
N THR A 139 -13.05 3.25 -17.76
CA THR A 139 -14.48 3.50 -17.88
C THR A 139 -15.19 3.39 -16.53
N MET A 140 -16.27 4.16 -16.35
CA MET A 140 -17.18 3.98 -15.20
C MET A 140 -18.32 3.06 -15.61
N LYS A 141 -18.63 2.08 -14.76
CA LYS A 141 -19.75 1.16 -14.93
C LYS A 141 -20.57 1.05 -13.64
N MET A 142 -21.86 0.86 -13.81
CA MET A 142 -22.75 0.43 -12.73
C MET A 142 -22.67 -1.08 -12.55
N ALA A 143 -22.99 -1.55 -11.35
CA ALA A 143 -22.92 -2.95 -10.94
C ALA A 143 -23.65 -3.91 -11.91
N ASP A 144 -24.80 -3.50 -12.42
CA ASP A 144 -25.64 -4.27 -13.37
C ASP A 144 -25.00 -4.41 -14.77
N GLN A 145 -24.03 -3.57 -15.11
CA GLN A 145 -23.30 -3.60 -16.37
C GLN A 145 -22.07 -4.54 -16.34
N ILE A 146 -21.76 -5.14 -15.18
CA ILE A 146 -20.60 -6.02 -15.01
C ILE A 146 -21.07 -7.48 -15.03
N PRO A 147 -20.77 -8.26 -16.09
CA PRO A 147 -21.39 -9.56 -16.33
C PRO A 147 -21.08 -10.60 -15.24
N VAL A 148 -19.88 -10.53 -14.66
CA VAL A 148 -19.40 -11.50 -13.67
C VAL A 148 -19.79 -11.16 -12.23
N LEU A 149 -20.34 -9.95 -11.99
CA LEU A 149 -20.48 -9.43 -10.64
C LEU A 149 -21.40 -10.28 -9.77
N LYS A 150 -22.56 -10.69 -10.31
CA LYS A 150 -23.53 -11.54 -9.58
C LYS A 150 -22.92 -12.84 -9.06
N ASN A 151 -22.11 -13.51 -9.87
CA ASN A 151 -21.45 -14.75 -9.44
C ASN A 151 -20.33 -14.50 -8.43
N SER A 152 -19.63 -13.36 -8.55
CA SER A 152 -18.54 -12.97 -7.66
C SER A 152 -18.97 -12.67 -6.22
N GLU A 153 -20.27 -12.46 -5.97
CA GLU A 153 -20.82 -12.17 -4.64
C GLU A 153 -20.98 -13.42 -3.77
N THR A 154 -20.77 -14.62 -4.32
CA THR A 154 -20.92 -15.87 -3.56
C THR A 154 -19.96 -15.92 -2.37
N THR A 155 -20.41 -16.56 -1.30
CA THR A 155 -19.61 -16.81 -0.09
C THR A 155 -19.18 -18.27 0.04
N LYS A 156 -19.60 -19.13 -0.90
CA LYS A 156 -19.32 -20.56 -0.91
C LYS A 156 -18.94 -21.03 -2.30
N GLU A 157 -18.13 -22.09 -2.33
CA GLU A 157 -17.80 -22.82 -3.54
C GLU A 157 -19.08 -23.40 -4.17
N LYS A 158 -19.18 -23.30 -5.50
CA LYS A 158 -20.32 -23.81 -6.25
C LYS A 158 -19.97 -23.92 -7.73
N SER A 159 -20.77 -24.69 -8.47
CA SER A 159 -20.79 -24.59 -9.92
C SER A 159 -21.79 -23.51 -10.35
N SER A 160 -21.44 -22.76 -11.38
CA SER A 160 -22.24 -21.72 -12.03
C SER A 160 -22.84 -22.28 -13.31
N GLU A 161 -24.04 -21.81 -13.66
CA GLU A 161 -24.69 -22.10 -14.94
C GLU A 161 -23.95 -21.44 -16.11
N THR A 162 -23.32 -20.29 -15.87
CA THR A 162 -22.52 -19.57 -16.87
C THR A 162 -21.03 -19.81 -16.65
N SER A 163 -20.32 -20.07 -17.74
CA SER A 163 -18.85 -20.11 -17.77
C SER A 163 -18.30 -18.68 -17.76
N SER A 164 -17.29 -18.42 -16.94
CA SER A 164 -16.62 -17.12 -16.85
C SER A 164 -15.21 -17.28 -16.27
N PHE A 165 -14.43 -16.21 -16.31
CA PHE A 165 -13.10 -16.19 -15.69
C PHE A 165 -12.91 -14.88 -14.91
N PHE A 166 -12.92 -14.97 -13.57
CA PHE A 166 -12.72 -13.80 -12.71
C PHE A 166 -12.09 -14.14 -11.37
N VAL A 167 -11.57 -13.11 -10.72
CA VAL A 167 -11.18 -13.09 -9.31
C VAL A 167 -11.74 -11.82 -8.67
N ARG A 168 -12.45 -11.95 -7.56
CA ARG A 168 -12.83 -10.83 -6.69
C ARG A 168 -12.06 -10.92 -5.38
N LEU A 169 -11.40 -9.82 -5.03
CA LEU A 169 -10.82 -9.60 -3.72
C LEU A 169 -11.84 -8.77 -2.93
N VAL A 170 -12.46 -9.40 -1.94
CA VAL A 170 -13.42 -8.76 -1.04
C VAL A 170 -12.65 -8.16 0.12
N GLN A 171 -12.82 -6.86 0.33
CA GLN A 171 -12.10 -6.11 1.36
C GLN A 171 -12.95 -4.95 1.89
N PRO A 172 -12.68 -4.43 3.10
CA PRO A 172 -13.43 -3.31 3.65
C PRO A 172 -13.23 -2.04 2.81
N ALA A 173 -14.23 -1.16 2.85
CA ALA A 173 -14.16 0.12 2.15
C ALA A 173 -13.01 0.97 2.69
N TYR A 174 -12.20 1.50 1.78
CA TYR A 174 -11.05 2.31 2.13
C TYR A 174 -11.07 3.70 1.51
N ILE A 175 -10.81 4.70 2.36
CA ILE A 175 -10.63 6.09 1.94
C ILE A 175 -9.26 6.56 2.47
N PRO A 176 -8.30 6.89 1.59
CA PRO A 176 -6.96 7.33 1.98
C PRO A 176 -7.01 8.63 2.77
N HIS A 177 -6.12 8.73 3.76
CA HIS A 177 -5.92 9.98 4.47
C HIS A 177 -5.21 11.00 3.57
N PRO A 178 -5.36 12.32 3.84
CA PRO A 178 -4.61 13.33 3.10
C PRO A 178 -3.09 13.09 3.14
N GLY A 179 -2.46 13.04 1.96
CA GLY A 179 -1.03 12.79 1.79
C GLY A 179 -0.64 11.31 1.62
N GLU A 180 -1.59 10.39 1.75
CA GLU A 180 -1.36 8.97 1.50
C GLU A 180 -1.40 8.66 -0.01
N ASN A 181 -0.35 8.03 -0.52
CA ASN A 181 -0.26 7.64 -1.93
C ASN A 181 -0.90 6.26 -2.18
N ALA A 182 -2.21 6.16 -1.94
CA ALA A 182 -3.00 4.95 -2.14
C ALA A 182 -4.37 5.26 -2.75
N PRO A 183 -4.90 4.41 -3.64
CA PRO A 183 -6.24 4.59 -4.20
C PRO A 183 -7.34 4.34 -3.16
N ALA A 184 -8.43 5.09 -3.25
CA ALA A 184 -9.68 4.78 -2.56
C ALA A 184 -10.36 3.59 -3.25
N ALA A 185 -10.68 2.53 -2.52
CA ALA A 185 -11.27 1.31 -3.06
C ALA A 185 -12.07 0.57 -1.99
N LYS A 186 -13.14 -0.12 -2.40
CA LYS A 186 -13.69 -1.26 -1.65
C LYS A 186 -13.20 -2.53 -2.32
N ASP A 187 -14.01 -3.30 -3.03
CA ASP A 187 -13.58 -4.54 -3.65
C ASP A 187 -12.76 -4.30 -4.93
N LEU A 188 -11.89 -5.26 -5.25
CA LEU A 188 -11.21 -5.35 -6.54
C LEU A 188 -11.74 -6.56 -7.31
N LEU A 189 -12.01 -6.39 -8.60
CA LEU A 189 -12.58 -7.41 -9.47
C LEU A 189 -11.76 -7.52 -10.75
N PHE A 190 -11.06 -8.62 -10.92
CA PHE A 190 -10.26 -8.94 -12.09
C PHE A 190 -11.06 -9.91 -12.95
N TYR A 191 -11.33 -9.60 -14.21
CA TYR A 191 -12.14 -10.49 -15.05
C TYR A 191 -11.77 -10.41 -16.52
N ILE A 192 -12.04 -11.50 -17.23
CA ILE A 192 -11.92 -11.57 -18.69
C ILE A 192 -13.30 -11.31 -19.29
N ASP A 193 -13.38 -10.35 -20.21
CA ASP A 193 -14.57 -10.14 -21.03
C ASP A 193 -14.48 -11.06 -22.24
N ASP A 194 -15.54 -11.84 -22.50
CA ASP A 194 -15.61 -12.76 -23.65
C ASP A 194 -15.40 -12.06 -24.99
N LYS A 195 -15.71 -10.75 -25.08
CA LYS A 195 -15.49 -9.95 -26.28
C LYS A 195 -14.01 -9.57 -26.49
N SER A 196 -13.19 -9.63 -25.45
CA SER A 196 -11.77 -9.30 -25.50
C SER A 196 -10.95 -10.25 -24.61
N PRO A 197 -10.83 -11.53 -24.97
CA PRO A 197 -10.27 -12.56 -24.10
C PRO A 197 -8.76 -12.45 -23.85
N SER A 198 -8.06 -11.66 -24.66
CA SER A 198 -6.64 -11.33 -24.50
C SER A 198 -6.39 -10.23 -23.48
N ASP A 199 -7.42 -9.46 -23.13
CA ASP A 199 -7.31 -8.28 -22.27
C ASP A 199 -7.90 -8.58 -20.89
N LEU A 200 -7.31 -7.97 -19.87
CA LEU A 200 -7.82 -8.05 -18.51
C LEU A 200 -8.63 -6.81 -18.18
N GLN A 201 -9.77 -6.98 -17.53
CA GLN A 201 -10.53 -5.91 -16.92
C GLN A 201 -10.26 -5.91 -15.41
N ILE A 202 -9.89 -4.75 -14.85
CA ILE A 202 -9.74 -4.55 -13.40
C ILE A 202 -10.78 -3.54 -12.95
N GLY A 203 -11.81 -4.02 -12.28
CA GLY A 203 -12.83 -3.21 -11.62
C GLY A 203 -12.44 -2.85 -10.20
N VAL A 204 -12.63 -1.59 -9.85
CA VAL A 204 -12.45 -1.05 -8.50
C VAL A 204 -13.79 -0.52 -8.02
N GLN A 205 -14.32 -1.11 -6.96
CA GLN A 205 -15.58 -0.67 -6.40
C GLN A 205 -15.38 0.65 -5.66
N ASN A 206 -16.27 1.62 -5.92
CA ASN A 206 -16.25 2.90 -5.24
C ASN A 206 -16.62 2.70 -3.75
N PRO A 207 -15.76 3.12 -2.80
CA PRO A 207 -16.02 2.94 -1.37
C PRO A 207 -17.14 3.84 -0.84
N LYS A 208 -17.54 4.89 -1.57
CA LYS A 208 -18.62 5.82 -1.21
C LYS A 208 -19.97 5.46 -1.84
N ASP A 209 -19.95 4.87 -3.04
CA ASP A 209 -21.15 4.31 -3.69
C ASP A 209 -20.85 2.91 -4.22
N ILE A 210 -21.30 1.89 -3.49
CA ILE A 210 -21.00 0.49 -3.79
C ILE A 210 -21.58 -0.01 -5.12
N ARG A 211 -22.45 0.77 -5.78
CA ARG A 211 -23.01 0.43 -7.09
C ARG A 211 -22.08 0.83 -8.23
N GLU A 212 -21.16 1.75 -7.98
CA GLU A 212 -20.25 2.27 -8.98
C GLU A 212 -18.93 1.52 -8.98
N TRP A 213 -18.45 1.24 -10.18
CA TRP A 213 -17.20 0.57 -10.43
C TRP A 213 -16.40 1.33 -11.47
N LYS A 214 -15.12 1.55 -11.17
CA LYS A 214 -14.15 2.06 -12.12
C LYS A 214 -13.42 0.89 -12.75
N ILE A 215 -13.54 0.74 -14.07
CA ILE A 215 -12.98 -0.38 -14.82
C ILE A 215 -11.77 0.11 -15.60
N TYR A 216 -10.64 -0.55 -15.38
CA TYR A 216 -9.41 -0.38 -16.13
C TYR A 216 -9.23 -1.54 -17.10
N LYS A 217 -8.93 -1.24 -18.36
CA LYS A 217 -8.58 -2.23 -19.37
C LYS A 217 -7.06 -2.37 -19.48
N VAL A 218 -6.55 -3.58 -19.26
CA VAL A 218 -5.12 -3.89 -19.34
C VAL A 218 -4.89 -4.81 -20.55
N LYS A 219 -4.35 -4.21 -21.62
CA LYS A 219 -4.19 -4.88 -22.93
C LYS A 219 -3.17 -6.01 -22.84
N GLY A 220 -3.52 -7.19 -23.34
CA GLY A 220 -2.61 -8.35 -23.42
C GLY A 220 -2.34 -9.10 -22.10
N TYR A 221 -2.95 -8.68 -20.98
CA TYR A 221 -2.75 -9.33 -19.66
C TYR A 221 -3.71 -10.51 -19.40
N GLY A 222 -4.62 -10.82 -20.33
CA GLY A 222 -5.63 -11.87 -20.13
C GLY A 222 -5.02 -13.26 -19.91
N ASP A 223 -4.02 -13.64 -20.72
CA ASP A 223 -3.40 -14.96 -20.61
C ASP A 223 -2.48 -15.07 -19.38
N TRP A 224 -1.78 -13.98 -19.03
CA TRP A 224 -1.03 -13.91 -17.78
C TRP A 224 -1.96 -14.12 -16.58
N PHE A 225 -3.10 -13.43 -16.55
CA PHE A 225 -4.07 -13.53 -15.46
C PHE A 225 -4.65 -14.94 -15.33
N LYS A 226 -4.99 -15.59 -16.45
CA LYS A 226 -5.45 -16.99 -16.44
C LYS A 226 -4.41 -17.92 -15.85
N LYS A 227 -3.15 -17.78 -16.29
CA LYS A 227 -2.03 -18.59 -15.78
C LYS A 227 -1.79 -18.37 -14.29
N GLU A 228 -1.86 -17.13 -13.83
CA GLU A 228 -1.71 -16.77 -12.42
C GLU A 228 -2.80 -17.42 -11.55
N CYS A 229 -4.05 -17.38 -12.02
CA CYS A 229 -5.17 -18.05 -11.36
C CYS A 229 -5.01 -19.58 -11.33
N ASP A 230 -4.55 -20.19 -12.42
CA ASP A 230 -4.28 -21.63 -12.47
C ASP A 230 -3.18 -22.00 -11.47
N ILE A 231 -2.06 -21.28 -11.43
CA ILE A 231 -0.97 -21.51 -10.46
C ILE A 231 -1.49 -21.44 -9.02
N TYR A 232 -2.28 -20.41 -8.71
CA TYR A 232 -2.90 -20.26 -7.40
C TYR A 232 -3.82 -21.43 -7.05
N LEU A 233 -4.69 -21.87 -7.96
CA LEU A 233 -5.55 -23.02 -7.71
C LEU A 233 -4.75 -24.32 -7.51
N ARG A 234 -3.66 -24.52 -8.26
CA ARG A 234 -2.78 -25.68 -8.06
C ARG A 234 -2.16 -25.67 -6.67
N ALA A 235 -1.61 -24.54 -6.27
CA ALA A 235 -0.89 -24.41 -5.00
C ALA A 235 -1.82 -24.40 -3.77
N SER A 236 -3.02 -23.82 -3.89
CA SER A 236 -3.96 -23.68 -2.77
C SER A 236 -4.98 -24.81 -2.66
N LYS A 237 -5.31 -25.50 -3.76
CA LYS A 237 -6.37 -26.53 -3.83
C LYS A 237 -5.91 -27.87 -4.42
N GLY A 238 -4.69 -27.96 -4.93
CA GLY A 238 -4.14 -29.21 -5.52
C GLY A 238 -4.71 -29.59 -6.89
N LEU A 239 -5.24 -28.61 -7.64
CA LEU A 239 -5.89 -28.79 -8.95
C LEU A 239 -4.95 -28.62 -10.15
#